data_AF-A0A1Q9DJB9-F1
#
_entry.id   AF-A0A1Q9DJB9-F1
#
_cell.length_a   1.000
_cell.length_b   1.000
_cell.length_c   1.000
_cell.angle_alpha   90.00
_cell.angle_beta   90.00
_cell.angle_gamma   90.00
#
_symmetry.space_group_name_H-M   'P 1'
#
loop_
_entity.id
_entity.type
_entity.pdbx_description
1 polymer ?
#
loop_
_entity_poly.entity_id
_entity_poly.type
_entity_poly.pdbx_seq_one_letter_code
_entity_poly.pdbx_strand_id
1 'polypeptide(L)'
;MRLLELFSGTGSVGRAFEARGWEVTSLDSNPKADPTICSDILHWDFKAFESGYFDMIWASPCCTEFSIALKKRPRNLPLGDALVLKTLEIIDYLQPRWWAIENPSTGRLKSRPYMQGLHWDKVTYCKYGFRYKKPTAIWHNLPWTPSQGPCRTGDRCEAFQGTRHPETAQRGPTKGREGSNSRDQLYSIPPALCDEIVRLFKTPEYTVKQPPDTAVCKPPANGILCAPSASGKTVLLVSMILEQYRGCFERIFVFSPSVEVDSAWQPVKDYIRDELGVNTDREQCWWEDWDEAALRKIISDQKRITQKSKELGLKKLYSVMIVLDDHADNPAVHRKTGDGVLDTLFIRGRHFCINTWVSTQKLRLMSSAVRVNVMFYCVFRLRNQ
;
A
#
# COMPACT_ATOMS: atom_id res chain seq x y z
N MET A 1 12.99 8.35 2.98
CA MET A 1 13.36 7.51 4.13
C MET A 1 13.30 6.06 3.71
N ARG A 2 14.15 5.20 4.29
CA ARG A 2 14.32 3.79 3.93
C ARG A 2 14.03 2.89 5.12
N LEU A 3 13.21 1.87 4.90
CA LEU A 3 12.87 0.82 5.87
C LEU A 3 13.49 -0.51 5.42
N LEU A 4 14.19 -1.18 6.32
CA LEU A 4 14.48 -2.61 6.21
C LEU A 4 13.47 -3.40 7.05
N GLU A 5 12.65 -4.22 6.41
CA GLU A 5 11.67 -5.10 7.07
C GLU A 5 12.21 -6.53 7.11
N LEU A 6 12.72 -6.94 8.28
CA LEU A 6 13.26 -8.28 8.53
C LEU A 6 12.14 -9.24 8.95
N PHE A 7 12.16 -10.46 8.40
CA PHE A 7 11.09 -11.45 8.56
C PHE A 7 9.74 -10.89 8.06
N SER A 8 9.75 -10.33 6.85
CA SER A 8 8.66 -9.48 6.35
C SER A 8 7.31 -10.19 6.27
N GLY A 9 7.28 -11.52 6.10
CA GLY A 9 6.05 -12.31 6.15
C GLY A 9 4.96 -11.78 5.22
N THR A 10 3.91 -11.17 5.77
CA THR A 10 2.80 -10.59 4.99
C THR A 10 3.03 -9.14 4.53
N GLY A 11 4.22 -8.58 4.75
CA GLY A 11 4.59 -7.19 4.42
C GLY A 11 3.69 -6.16 5.11
N SER A 12 3.24 -6.44 6.34
CA SER A 12 2.27 -5.57 7.02
C SER A 12 2.86 -4.20 7.33
N VAL A 13 4.13 -4.13 7.74
CA VAL A 13 4.78 -2.86 8.07
C VAL A 13 5.26 -2.20 6.79
N GLY A 14 5.91 -2.97 5.90
CA GLY A 14 6.36 -2.50 4.60
C GLY A 14 5.27 -1.76 3.83
N ARG A 15 4.08 -2.36 3.66
CA ARG A 15 2.96 -1.73 2.95
C ARG A 15 2.52 -0.39 3.56
N ALA A 16 2.51 -0.26 4.87
CA ALA A 16 2.12 0.99 5.54
C ALA A 16 3.17 2.09 5.34
N PHE A 17 4.46 1.71 5.32
CA PHE A 17 5.58 2.61 5.06
C PHE A 17 5.67 3.02 3.59
N GLU A 18 5.54 2.07 2.65
CA GLU A 18 5.45 2.35 1.21
C GLU A 18 4.31 3.31 0.89
N ALA A 19 3.14 3.13 1.52
CA ALA A 19 1.99 4.02 1.36
C ALA A 19 2.27 5.48 1.80
N ARG A 20 3.30 5.71 2.62
CA ARG A 20 3.79 7.04 2.98
C ARG A 20 5.07 7.44 2.23
N GLY A 21 5.39 6.75 1.15
CA GLY A 21 6.51 7.08 0.27
C GLY A 21 7.88 6.75 0.83
N TRP A 22 7.96 5.82 1.80
CA TRP A 22 9.22 5.20 2.17
C TRP A 22 9.65 4.20 1.10
N GLU A 23 10.96 4.09 0.91
CA GLU A 23 11.57 2.98 0.19
C GLU A 23 11.66 1.79 1.15
N VAL A 24 11.15 0.63 0.75
CA VAL A 24 11.14 -0.57 1.59
C VAL A 24 12.00 -1.66 0.96
N THR A 25 12.94 -2.18 1.74
CA THR A 25 13.67 -3.41 1.44
C THR A 25 13.19 -4.48 2.40
N SER A 26 12.57 -5.54 1.89
CA SER A 26 12.08 -6.65 2.72
C SER A 26 12.99 -7.87 2.63
N LEU A 27 13.17 -8.56 3.76
CA LEU A 27 13.92 -9.81 3.86
C LEU A 27 13.04 -10.90 4.47
N ASP A 28 12.90 -12.03 3.76
CA ASP A 28 12.25 -13.23 4.27
C ASP A 28 12.85 -14.49 3.63
N SER A 29 12.81 -15.62 4.34
CA SER A 29 13.29 -16.91 3.81
C SER A 29 12.23 -17.66 3.00
N ASN A 30 10.97 -17.26 3.10
CA ASN A 30 9.86 -17.86 2.37
C ASN A 30 9.64 -17.14 1.03
N PRO A 31 9.92 -17.78 -0.12
CA PRO A 31 9.72 -17.15 -1.43
C PRO A 31 8.25 -16.80 -1.72
N LYS A 32 7.29 -17.44 -1.04
CA LYS A 32 5.86 -17.09 -1.19
C LYS A 32 5.50 -15.72 -0.60
N ALA A 33 6.37 -15.15 0.24
CA ALA A 33 6.21 -13.81 0.77
C ALA A 33 6.65 -12.73 -0.24
N ASP A 34 7.28 -13.12 -1.36
CA ASP A 34 7.82 -12.23 -2.40
C ASP A 34 8.67 -11.06 -1.84
N PRO A 35 9.68 -11.33 -0.98
CA PRO A 35 10.51 -10.28 -0.40
C PRO A 35 11.48 -9.69 -1.42
N THR A 36 11.95 -8.46 -1.19
CA THR A 36 13.03 -7.84 -1.99
C THR A 36 14.29 -8.70 -1.97
N ILE A 37 14.60 -9.30 -0.81
CA ILE A 37 15.73 -10.21 -0.60
C ILE A 37 15.18 -11.52 -0.04
N CYS A 38 15.13 -12.56 -0.88
CA CYS A 38 14.70 -13.90 -0.48
C CYS A 38 15.90 -14.68 0.09
N SER A 39 16.15 -14.59 1.40
CA SER A 39 17.25 -15.27 2.07
C SER A 39 16.91 -15.60 3.53
N ASP A 40 17.52 -16.66 4.05
CA ASP A 40 17.61 -16.82 5.51
C ASP A 40 18.51 -15.72 6.08
N ILE A 41 18.06 -15.07 7.15
CA ILE A 41 18.79 -14.00 7.83
C ILE A 41 20.16 -14.48 8.36
N LEU A 42 20.29 -15.77 8.69
CA LEU A 42 21.55 -16.35 9.16
C LEU A 42 22.60 -16.47 8.05
N HIS A 43 22.18 -16.44 6.79
CA HIS A 43 23.05 -16.57 5.61
C HIS A 43 23.09 -15.30 4.75
N TRP A 44 22.24 -14.33 5.05
CA TRP A 44 22.20 -13.07 4.32
C TRP A 44 23.41 -12.20 4.64
N ASP A 45 24.09 -11.73 3.60
CA ASP A 45 25.17 -10.75 3.72
C ASP A 45 24.60 -9.32 3.82
N PHE A 46 24.25 -8.93 5.04
CA PHE A 46 23.78 -7.58 5.34
C PHE A 46 24.85 -6.50 5.17
N LYS A 47 26.13 -6.88 5.08
CA LYS A 47 27.24 -5.92 4.89
C LYS A 47 27.31 -5.35 3.48
N ALA A 48 26.49 -5.87 2.56
CA ALA A 48 26.23 -5.25 1.26
C ALA A 48 25.62 -3.84 1.40
N PHE A 49 25.05 -3.50 2.55
CA PHE A 49 24.57 -2.15 2.85
C PHE A 49 25.54 -1.43 3.80
N GLU A 50 25.75 -0.15 3.54
CA GLU A 50 26.56 0.70 4.40
C GLU A 50 25.83 1.03 5.71
N SER A 51 26.59 1.31 6.76
CA SER A 51 26.04 1.82 8.03
C SER A 51 25.30 3.14 7.80
N GLY A 52 24.15 3.33 8.45
CA GLY A 52 23.27 4.48 8.26
C GLY A 52 22.46 4.47 6.96
N TYR A 53 22.57 3.45 6.10
CA TYR A 53 21.81 3.39 4.84
C TYR A 53 20.29 3.36 5.07
N PHE A 54 19.84 2.62 6.09
CA PHE A 54 18.44 2.52 6.48
C PHE A 54 18.10 3.53 7.58
N ASP A 55 17.01 4.27 7.40
CA ASP A 55 16.49 5.15 8.45
C ASP A 55 15.86 4.33 9.59
N MET A 56 15.20 3.23 9.24
CA MET A 56 14.51 2.35 10.19
C MET A 56 14.69 0.88 9.87
N ILE A 57 14.80 0.04 10.92
CA ILE A 57 14.67 -1.41 10.83
C ILE A 57 13.44 -1.86 11.61
N TRP A 58 12.55 -2.64 10.97
CA TRP A 58 11.49 -3.38 11.67
C TRP A 58 11.74 -4.87 11.55
N ALA A 59 11.69 -5.61 12.65
CA ALA A 59 11.88 -7.06 12.65
C ALA A 59 10.74 -7.80 13.34
N SER A 60 10.24 -8.87 12.72
CA SER A 60 9.23 -9.77 13.30
C SER A 60 9.74 -11.22 13.39
N PRO A 61 10.81 -11.49 14.17
CA PRO A 61 11.46 -12.80 14.22
C PRO A 61 10.50 -13.93 14.61
N CYS A 62 10.74 -15.12 14.05
CA CYS A 62 9.86 -16.28 14.23
C CYS A 62 9.61 -16.58 15.72
N CYS A 63 8.34 -16.52 16.15
CA CYS A 63 7.99 -16.72 17.56
C CYS A 63 7.83 -18.19 17.98
N THR A 64 8.01 -19.16 17.06
CA THR A 64 7.66 -20.57 17.28
C THR A 64 8.33 -21.16 18.52
N GLU A 65 9.65 -20.96 18.66
CA GLU A 65 10.43 -21.51 19.78
C GLU A 65 10.19 -20.75 21.09
N PHE A 66 9.74 -19.50 21.00
CA PHE A 66 9.40 -18.67 22.16
C PHE A 66 7.94 -18.86 22.61
N SER A 67 7.09 -19.49 21.80
CA SER A 67 5.66 -19.61 22.08
C SER A 67 5.40 -20.48 23.31
N ILE A 68 4.54 -20.00 24.21
CA ILE A 68 4.01 -20.81 25.32
C ILE A 68 3.01 -21.86 24.85
N ALA A 69 2.46 -21.72 23.64
CA ALA A 69 1.53 -22.67 23.06
C ALA A 69 2.22 -23.92 22.48
N LEU A 70 3.54 -23.87 22.26
CA LEU A 70 4.29 -25.03 21.80
C LEU A 70 4.36 -26.08 22.93
N LYS A 71 3.59 -27.17 22.75
CA LYS A 71 3.50 -28.33 23.65
C LYS A 71 3.85 -29.67 22.99
N LYS A 72 3.90 -29.73 21.66
CA LYS A 72 4.03 -30.99 20.90
C LYS A 72 5.45 -31.54 20.79
N ARG A 73 6.46 -30.69 21.02
CA ARG A 73 7.88 -31.07 20.96
C ARG A 73 8.72 -30.21 21.89
N PRO A 74 9.94 -30.64 22.23
CA PRO A 74 10.95 -29.75 22.82
C PRO A 74 11.19 -28.51 21.97
N ARG A 75 11.54 -27.41 22.63
CA ARG A 75 11.92 -26.15 21.98
C ARG A 75 13.35 -26.25 21.47
N ASN A 76 13.59 -25.79 20.25
CA ASN A 76 14.92 -25.47 19.75
C ASN A 76 15.21 -23.99 20.04
N LEU A 77 15.39 -23.67 21.33
CA LEU A 77 15.74 -22.31 21.73
C LEU A 77 17.03 -21.80 21.05
N PRO A 78 18.08 -22.61 20.85
CA PRO A 78 19.27 -22.16 20.12
C PRO A 78 18.96 -21.58 18.74
N LEU A 79 18.07 -22.22 17.97
CA LEU A 79 17.65 -21.69 16.67
C LEU A 79 16.88 -20.37 16.82
N GLY A 80 15.90 -20.32 17.74
CA GLY A 80 15.15 -19.08 18.00
C GLY A 80 16.05 -17.93 18.44
N ASP A 81 17.02 -18.23 19.31
CA ASP A 81 18.01 -17.27 19.80
C ASP A 81 18.93 -16.78 18.68
N ALA A 82 19.41 -17.67 17.81
CA ALA A 82 20.26 -17.32 16.67
C ALA A 82 19.60 -16.30 15.74
N LEU A 83 18.31 -16.46 15.44
CA LEU A 83 17.56 -15.52 14.60
C LEU A 83 17.49 -14.11 15.22
N VAL A 84 17.23 -14.03 16.53
CA VAL A 84 17.13 -12.72 17.21
C VAL A 84 18.50 -12.09 17.43
N LEU A 85 19.52 -12.88 17.79
CA LEU A 85 20.89 -12.38 17.92
C LEU A 85 21.41 -11.84 16.59
N LYS A 86 21.14 -12.53 15.47
CA LYS A 86 21.47 -12.01 14.14
C LYS A 86 20.71 -10.73 13.81
N THR A 87 19.45 -10.61 14.23
CA THR A 87 18.67 -9.36 14.09
C THR A 87 19.33 -8.21 14.84
N LEU A 88 19.77 -8.44 16.09
CA LEU A 88 20.46 -7.44 16.90
C LEU A 88 21.83 -7.06 16.30
N GLU A 89 22.58 -8.03 15.78
CA GLU A 89 23.84 -7.80 15.05
C GLU A 89 23.63 -6.93 13.80
N ILE A 90 22.56 -7.18 13.03
CA ILE A 90 22.22 -6.36 11.86
C ILE A 90 21.88 -4.92 12.27
N ILE A 91 21.09 -4.74 13.34
CA ILE A 91 20.78 -3.40 13.88
C ILE A 91 22.05 -2.69 14.35
N ASP A 92 22.92 -3.40 15.06
CA ASP A 92 24.19 -2.86 15.56
C ASP A 92 25.16 -2.49 14.43
N TYR A 93 25.24 -3.26 13.36
CA TYR A 93 26.09 -2.93 12.22
C TYR A 93 25.53 -1.78 11.37
N LEU A 94 24.24 -1.87 11.01
CA LEU A 94 23.61 -0.91 10.10
C LEU A 94 23.29 0.42 10.79
N GLN A 95 23.33 0.50 12.13
CA GLN A 95 23.11 1.72 12.92
C GLN A 95 21.93 2.57 12.41
N PRO A 96 20.72 2.00 12.26
CA PRO A 96 19.58 2.78 11.83
C PRO A 96 19.22 3.81 12.91
N ARG A 97 18.65 4.94 12.51
CA ARG A 97 18.17 5.94 13.48
C ARG A 97 17.07 5.35 14.37
N TRP A 98 16.24 4.48 13.80
CA TRP A 98 15.13 3.83 14.50
C TRP A 98 15.12 2.32 14.31
N TRP A 99 14.71 1.58 15.33
CA TRP A 99 14.50 0.14 15.23
C TRP A 99 13.31 -0.31 16.08
N ALA A 100 12.68 -1.40 15.64
CA ALA A 100 11.65 -2.10 16.38
C ALA A 100 11.73 -3.62 16.16
N ILE A 101 11.49 -4.40 17.20
CA ILE A 101 11.40 -5.87 17.18
C ILE A 101 10.03 -6.26 17.76
N GLU A 102 9.21 -6.98 17.00
CA GLU A 102 7.89 -7.44 17.42
C GLU A 102 7.89 -8.93 17.78
N ASN A 103 7.27 -9.27 18.91
CA ASN A 103 6.98 -10.66 19.27
C ASN A 103 5.81 -10.76 20.26
N PRO A 104 5.09 -11.89 20.36
CA PRO A 104 4.07 -12.07 21.39
C PRO A 104 4.58 -11.79 22.82
N SER A 105 3.91 -10.90 23.56
CA SER A 105 4.32 -10.51 24.93
C SER A 105 4.11 -11.61 25.98
N THR A 106 3.35 -12.65 25.64
CA THR A 106 3.20 -13.86 26.45
C THR A 106 4.30 -14.89 26.21
N GLY A 107 5.13 -14.70 25.18
CA GLY A 107 6.22 -15.61 24.82
C GLY A 107 7.43 -15.52 25.75
N ARG A 108 8.41 -16.40 25.47
CA ARG A 108 9.68 -16.53 26.20
C ARG A 108 10.77 -15.57 25.72
N LEU A 109 10.57 -14.83 24.63
CA LEU A 109 11.59 -13.91 24.11
C LEU A 109 11.98 -12.84 25.14
N LYS A 110 11.00 -12.26 25.83
CA LYS A 110 11.23 -11.27 26.91
C LYS A 110 12.05 -11.77 28.09
N SER A 111 12.18 -13.10 28.26
CA SER A 111 12.98 -13.72 29.31
C SER A 111 14.40 -14.07 28.87
N ARG A 112 14.76 -13.83 27.59
CA ARG A 112 16.11 -14.10 27.11
C ARG A 112 17.07 -13.02 27.61
N PRO A 113 18.32 -13.35 27.97
CA PRO A 113 19.27 -12.40 28.55
C PRO A 113 19.53 -11.19 27.64
N TYR A 114 19.68 -11.39 26.34
CA TYR A 114 19.96 -10.34 25.36
C TYR A 114 18.78 -9.39 25.08
N MET A 115 17.59 -9.69 25.62
CA MET A 115 16.43 -8.78 25.56
C MET A 115 16.27 -7.98 26.86
N GLN A 116 16.99 -8.32 27.93
CA GLN A 116 16.87 -7.61 29.21
C GLN A 116 17.41 -6.18 29.07
N GLY A 117 16.73 -5.22 29.71
CA GLY A 117 17.10 -3.81 29.66
C GLY A 117 16.66 -3.06 28.40
N LEU A 118 16.25 -3.76 27.34
CA LEU A 118 15.66 -3.10 26.17
C LEU A 118 14.27 -2.56 26.50
N HIS A 119 14.04 -1.30 26.19
CA HIS A 119 12.72 -0.69 26.29
C HIS A 119 11.72 -1.37 25.35
N TRP A 120 10.51 -1.59 25.85
CA TRP A 120 9.42 -2.15 25.06
C TRP A 120 8.05 -1.72 25.57
N ASP A 121 7.11 -1.64 24.64
CA ASP A 121 5.71 -1.36 24.90
C ASP A 121 4.81 -2.56 24.61
N LYS A 122 3.73 -2.66 25.37
CA LYS A 122 2.75 -3.75 25.24
C LYS A 122 1.49 -3.28 24.52
N VAL A 123 1.18 -3.92 23.41
CA VAL A 123 -0.07 -3.72 22.66
C VAL A 123 -0.91 -4.99 22.61
N THR A 124 -2.18 -4.86 22.25
CA THR A 124 -3.04 -6.00 21.92
C THR A 124 -3.73 -5.76 20.58
N TYR A 125 -3.54 -6.65 19.61
CA TYR A 125 -4.04 -6.43 18.24
C TYR A 125 -5.54 -6.16 18.13
N CYS A 126 -6.35 -6.67 19.06
CA CYS A 126 -7.79 -6.39 19.08
C CYS A 126 -8.16 -4.92 19.34
N LYS A 127 -7.27 -4.15 19.98
CA LYS A 127 -7.42 -2.69 20.13
C LYS A 127 -7.13 -1.94 18.83
N TYR A 128 -6.58 -2.62 17.84
CA TYR A 128 -6.24 -2.09 16.52
C TYR A 128 -7.08 -2.76 15.42
N GLY A 129 -8.28 -3.25 15.76
CA GLY A 129 -9.29 -3.72 14.80
C GLY A 129 -9.36 -5.24 14.59
N PHE A 130 -8.46 -6.04 15.17
CA PHE A 130 -8.55 -7.50 15.04
C PHE A 130 -9.66 -8.10 15.92
N ARG A 131 -10.30 -9.16 15.43
CA ARG A 131 -11.39 -9.86 16.14
C ARG A 131 -10.91 -10.84 17.22
N TYR A 132 -9.60 -11.02 17.35
CA TYR A 132 -8.96 -11.82 18.38
C TYR A 132 -7.93 -10.99 19.16
N LYS A 133 -7.75 -11.34 20.44
CA LYS A 133 -6.69 -10.76 21.26
C LYS A 133 -5.36 -11.48 21.03
N LYS A 134 -4.38 -10.75 20.49
CA LYS A 134 -2.98 -11.15 20.43
C LYS A 134 -2.14 -10.14 21.23
N PRO A 135 -1.73 -10.47 22.46
CA PRO A 135 -0.83 -9.63 23.24
C PRO A 135 0.57 -9.66 22.62
N THR A 136 1.10 -8.49 22.32
CA THR A 136 2.35 -8.30 21.59
C THR A 136 3.25 -7.33 22.36
N ALA A 137 4.54 -7.61 22.37
CA ALA A 137 5.61 -6.75 22.86
C ALA A 137 6.33 -6.19 21.64
N ILE A 138 6.60 -4.88 21.65
CA ILE A 138 7.42 -4.22 20.63
C ILE A 138 8.59 -3.61 21.37
N TRP A 139 9.78 -4.18 21.21
CA TRP A 139 11.02 -3.56 21.69
C TRP A 139 11.46 -2.51 20.70
N HIS A 140 11.80 -1.30 21.14
CA HIS A 140 12.15 -0.21 20.22
C HIS A 140 12.92 0.94 20.87
N ASN A 141 13.50 1.79 20.02
CA ASN A 141 13.98 3.13 20.37
C ASN A 141 13.11 4.26 19.77
N LEU A 142 11.91 3.93 19.28
CA LEU A 142 10.99 4.88 18.65
C LEU A 142 10.53 5.97 19.63
N PRO A 143 10.32 7.22 19.17
CA PRO A 143 9.68 8.28 19.95
C PRO A 143 8.16 8.04 19.98
N TRP A 144 7.75 6.91 20.55
CA TRP A 144 6.39 6.39 20.47
C TRP A 144 5.89 6.00 21.85
N THR A 145 4.60 6.20 22.07
CA THR A 145 3.83 5.58 23.14
C THR A 145 2.54 5.09 22.50
N PRO A 146 2.14 3.82 22.70
CA PRO A 146 0.94 3.28 22.08
C PRO A 146 -0.29 4.14 22.38
N SER A 147 -1.04 4.53 21.34
CA SER A 147 -2.28 5.32 21.53
C SER A 147 -3.39 4.50 22.21
N GLN A 148 -3.33 3.17 22.05
CA GLN A 148 -4.25 2.23 22.67
C GLN A 148 -3.51 1.36 23.70
N GLY A 149 -3.97 1.43 24.95
CA GLY A 149 -3.56 0.51 26.00
C GLY A 149 -3.96 -0.94 25.72
N PRO A 150 -3.34 -1.94 26.38
CA PRO A 150 -3.65 -3.34 26.16
C PRO A 150 -5.05 -3.70 26.67
N CYS A 151 -5.84 -4.38 25.83
CA CYS A 151 -7.19 -4.85 26.17
C CYS A 151 -7.19 -5.67 27.47
N ARG A 152 -7.90 -5.18 28.49
CA ARG A 152 -7.96 -5.74 29.84
C ARG A 152 -9.33 -5.51 30.49
N THR A 153 -9.54 -6.07 31.68
CA THR A 153 -10.78 -5.80 32.42
C THR A 153 -10.85 -4.31 32.74
N GLY A 154 -12.01 -3.68 32.51
CA GLY A 154 -12.18 -2.22 32.62
C GLY A 154 -11.77 -1.43 31.37
N ASP A 155 -11.09 -2.05 30.40
CA ASP A 155 -10.68 -1.40 29.16
C ASP A 155 -10.65 -2.41 27.99
N ARG A 156 -11.84 -2.71 27.46
CA ARG A 156 -12.05 -3.70 26.40
C ARG A 156 -11.99 -3.05 25.01
N CYS A 157 -11.73 -3.85 23.98
CA CYS A 157 -11.88 -3.41 22.59
C CYS A 157 -13.34 -3.61 22.13
N GLU A 158 -13.72 -2.95 21.04
CA GLU A 158 -15.05 -3.07 20.43
C GLU A 158 -15.41 -4.50 20.01
N ALA A 159 -14.42 -5.29 19.62
CA ALA A 159 -14.63 -6.69 19.25
C ALA A 159 -14.93 -7.61 20.45
N PHE A 160 -14.90 -7.14 21.71
CA PHE A 160 -15.14 -8.00 22.87
C PHE A 160 -16.65 -8.24 23.06
N GLN A 161 -17.07 -9.51 23.14
CA GLN A 161 -18.48 -9.91 23.22
C GLN A 161 -18.75 -10.80 24.43
N GLY A 162 -19.67 -10.38 25.30
CA GLY A 162 -19.98 -11.08 26.54
C GLY A 162 -18.75 -11.19 27.45
N THR A 163 -18.16 -12.39 27.52
CA THR A 163 -16.99 -12.68 28.38
C THR A 163 -15.70 -12.93 27.60
N ARG A 164 -15.71 -12.82 26.25
CA ARG A 164 -14.57 -13.21 25.40
C ARG A 164 -14.53 -12.44 24.08
N HIS A 165 -13.45 -12.60 23.32
CA HIS A 165 -13.42 -12.16 21.91
C HIS A 165 -14.17 -13.18 21.04
N PRO A 166 -14.66 -12.84 19.84
CA PRO A 166 -15.31 -13.80 18.95
C PRO A 166 -14.32 -14.84 18.43
N GLU A 167 -13.06 -14.45 18.20
CA GLU A 167 -12.03 -15.31 17.59
C GLU A 167 -10.85 -15.61 18.54
N THR A 168 -9.93 -16.47 18.11
CA THR A 168 -8.65 -16.74 18.77
C THR A 168 -7.47 -16.57 17.82
N ALA A 169 -6.33 -16.17 18.37
CA ALA A 169 -5.05 -16.07 17.65
C ALA A 169 -4.42 -17.46 17.43
N GLN A 170 -5.19 -18.41 16.89
CA GLN A 170 -4.81 -19.80 16.69
C GLN A 170 -5.35 -20.32 15.36
N ARG A 171 -4.68 -21.34 14.81
CA ARG A 171 -5.16 -22.04 13.62
C ARG A 171 -6.25 -23.05 14.00
N GLY A 172 -7.27 -23.14 13.16
CA GLY A 172 -8.33 -24.12 13.27
C GLY A 172 -9.48 -23.68 14.19
N PRO A 173 -10.60 -24.42 14.14
CA PRO A 173 -11.78 -24.09 14.92
C PRO A 173 -11.49 -24.21 16.42
N THR A 174 -11.95 -23.22 17.19
CA THR A 174 -11.91 -23.26 18.66
C THR A 174 -13.33 -23.38 19.19
N LYS A 175 -13.57 -24.32 20.13
CA LYS A 175 -14.91 -24.57 20.68
C LYS A 175 -15.52 -23.28 21.27
N GLY A 176 -16.68 -22.89 20.76
CA GLY A 176 -17.39 -21.68 21.18
C GLY A 176 -16.77 -20.37 20.68
N ARG A 177 -15.95 -20.40 19.63
CA ARG A 177 -15.43 -19.20 18.94
C ARG A 177 -15.90 -19.21 17.51
N GLU A 178 -16.11 -18.03 16.96
CA GLU A 178 -16.42 -17.84 15.55
C GLU A 178 -15.14 -18.01 14.72
N GLY A 179 -15.29 -18.59 13.53
CA GLY A 179 -14.24 -18.60 12.51
C GLY A 179 -13.01 -19.50 12.79
N SER A 180 -12.10 -19.47 11.83
CA SER A 180 -10.76 -20.04 11.90
C SER A 180 -9.84 -19.08 11.16
N ASN A 181 -8.83 -18.57 11.84
CA ASN A 181 -7.85 -17.68 11.21
C ASN A 181 -6.86 -18.49 10.35
N SER A 182 -6.62 -18.00 9.13
CA SER A 182 -5.56 -18.51 8.26
C SER A 182 -4.19 -18.21 8.86
N ARG A 183 -3.15 -18.87 8.37
CA ARG A 183 -1.78 -18.59 8.83
C ARG A 183 -1.40 -17.13 8.58
N ASP A 184 -1.75 -16.62 7.41
CA ASP A 184 -1.39 -15.25 6.99
C ASP A 184 -2.15 -14.22 7.83
N GLN A 185 -3.41 -14.48 8.20
CA GLN A 185 -4.16 -13.64 9.13
C GLN A 185 -3.57 -13.62 10.54
N LEU A 186 -2.91 -14.69 10.98
CA LEU A 186 -2.26 -14.76 12.29
C LEU A 186 -0.88 -14.09 12.32
N TYR A 187 -0.23 -14.02 11.15
CA TYR A 187 1.08 -13.41 10.98
C TYR A 187 1.02 -11.93 10.61
N SER A 188 -0.13 -11.46 10.14
CA SER A 188 -0.32 -10.03 9.88
C SER A 188 -0.34 -9.20 11.16
N ILE A 189 0.20 -7.98 11.02
CA ILE A 189 0.09 -6.91 12.00
C ILE A 189 -1.14 -6.05 11.63
N PRO A 190 -1.96 -5.59 12.59
CA PRO A 190 -3.13 -4.79 12.29
C PRO A 190 -2.79 -3.51 11.53
N PRO A 191 -3.50 -3.20 10.42
CA PRO A 191 -3.25 -1.99 9.64
C PRO A 191 -3.25 -0.71 10.49
N ALA A 192 -4.17 -0.59 11.45
CA ALA A 192 -4.25 0.58 12.34
C ALA A 192 -3.00 0.76 13.22
N LEU A 193 -2.35 -0.34 13.64
CA LEU A 193 -1.10 -0.28 14.39
C LEU A 193 0.06 0.14 13.47
N CYS A 194 0.16 -0.44 12.27
CA CYS A 194 1.17 -0.04 11.30
C CYS A 194 1.02 1.45 10.93
N ASP A 195 -0.21 1.90 10.72
CA ASP A 195 -0.53 3.30 10.41
C ASP A 195 -0.12 4.24 11.52
N GLU A 196 -0.38 3.88 12.78
CA GLU A 196 0.05 4.64 13.95
C GLU A 196 1.56 4.80 13.99
N ILE A 197 2.31 3.70 13.84
CA ILE A 197 3.78 3.74 13.85
C ILE A 197 4.32 4.63 12.74
N VAL A 198 3.87 4.45 11.49
CA VAL A 198 4.40 5.26 10.39
C VAL A 198 3.99 6.74 10.47
N ARG A 199 2.99 7.12 11.30
CA ARG A 199 2.61 8.54 11.51
C ARG A 199 3.62 9.30 12.36
N LEU A 200 4.46 8.59 13.11
CA LEU A 200 5.54 9.20 13.90
C LEU A 200 6.55 9.94 13.02
N PHE A 201 6.70 9.47 11.79
CA PHE A 201 7.66 10.02 10.86
C PHE A 201 6.96 10.99 9.93
N LYS A 202 7.24 12.28 10.12
CA LYS A 202 6.80 13.32 9.19
C LYS A 202 7.31 12.97 7.81
N THR A 203 6.39 12.61 6.93
CA THR A 203 6.69 12.48 5.52
C THR A 203 6.53 13.86 4.89
N PRO A 204 7.39 14.23 3.93
CA PRO A 204 7.22 15.51 3.27
C PRO A 204 5.83 15.55 2.66
N GLU A 205 5.01 16.51 3.08
CA GLU A 205 3.74 16.76 2.42
C GLU A 205 4.04 17.33 1.05
N TYR A 206 3.59 16.61 0.02
CA TYR A 206 3.67 17.04 -1.36
C TYR A 206 2.28 17.46 -1.81
N THR A 207 2.22 18.60 -2.48
CA THR A 207 0.99 19.10 -3.09
C THR A 207 1.06 18.96 -4.60
N VAL A 208 -0.09 18.84 -5.25
CA VAL A 208 -0.25 19.00 -6.69
C VAL A 208 -1.27 20.11 -6.93
N LYS A 209 -1.40 20.60 -8.17
CA LYS A 209 -2.46 21.57 -8.50
C LYS A 209 -3.83 20.94 -8.18
N GLN A 210 -4.72 21.75 -7.61
CA GLN A 210 -6.02 21.29 -7.11
C GLN A 210 -7.14 21.96 -7.90
N PRO A 211 -8.27 21.27 -8.12
CA PRO A 211 -9.45 21.88 -8.68
C PRO A 211 -10.00 22.95 -7.72
N PRO A 212 -10.58 24.06 -8.23
CA PRO A 212 -11.18 25.10 -7.39
C PRO A 212 -12.45 24.62 -6.70
N ASP A 213 -13.18 23.68 -7.32
CA ASP A 213 -14.40 23.11 -6.78
C ASP A 213 -14.09 22.10 -5.66
N THR A 214 -14.64 22.35 -4.46
CA THR A 214 -14.46 21.46 -3.30
C THR A 214 -15.32 20.20 -3.33
N ALA A 215 -16.32 20.14 -4.22
CA ALA A 215 -17.21 18.98 -4.37
C ALA A 215 -16.56 17.83 -5.13
N VAL A 216 -15.53 18.10 -5.95
CA VAL A 216 -14.83 17.07 -6.72
C VAL A 216 -13.66 16.48 -5.93
N CYS A 217 -13.25 15.26 -6.33
CA CYS A 217 -12.16 14.54 -5.68
C CYS A 217 -10.82 15.27 -5.90
N LYS A 218 -10.00 15.39 -4.84
CA LYS A 218 -8.71 16.08 -4.89
C LYS A 218 -7.61 15.22 -5.54
N PRO A 219 -6.90 15.70 -6.58
CA PRO A 219 -5.74 15.02 -7.15
C PRO A 219 -4.60 14.79 -6.13
N PRO A 220 -3.82 13.69 -6.25
CA PRO A 220 -3.98 12.61 -7.22
C PRO A 220 -5.18 11.71 -6.88
N ALA A 221 -6.05 11.46 -7.85
CA ALA A 221 -7.29 10.71 -7.67
C ALA A 221 -7.54 9.70 -8.79
N ASN A 222 -8.14 8.56 -8.43
CA ASN A 222 -8.58 7.55 -9.38
C ASN A 222 -10.10 7.38 -9.31
N GLY A 223 -10.76 7.35 -10.48
CA GLY A 223 -12.21 7.37 -10.58
C GLY A 223 -12.76 6.41 -11.62
N ILE A 224 -13.99 5.96 -11.40
CA ILE A 224 -14.72 5.10 -12.34
C ILE A 224 -16.03 5.78 -12.74
N LEU A 225 -16.24 5.93 -14.04
CA LEU A 225 -17.50 6.37 -14.63
C LEU A 225 -18.26 5.14 -15.12
N CYS A 226 -19.33 4.78 -14.41
CA CYS A 226 -20.15 3.61 -14.75
C CYS A 226 -21.42 4.06 -15.47
N ALA A 227 -21.50 3.83 -16.77
CA ALA A 227 -22.59 4.35 -17.58
C ALA A 227 -22.84 3.51 -18.86
N PRO A 228 -24.11 3.30 -19.26
CA PRO A 228 -24.42 2.60 -20.52
C PRO A 228 -23.88 3.33 -21.75
N SER A 229 -23.82 2.66 -22.90
CA SER A 229 -23.52 3.32 -24.17
C SER A 229 -24.50 4.46 -24.46
N ALA A 230 -24.01 5.55 -25.08
CA ALA A 230 -24.77 6.75 -25.42
C ALA A 230 -25.48 7.43 -24.22
N SER A 231 -24.84 7.45 -23.04
CA SER A 231 -25.37 8.08 -21.82
C SER A 231 -24.72 9.42 -21.47
N GLY A 232 -23.70 9.85 -22.24
CA GLY A 232 -22.96 11.10 -21.98
C GLY A 232 -21.69 10.93 -21.12
N LYS A 233 -21.19 9.70 -20.91
CA LYS A 233 -19.95 9.47 -20.14
C LYS A 233 -18.72 10.19 -20.71
N THR A 234 -18.52 10.18 -22.04
CA THR A 234 -17.41 10.85 -22.72
C THR A 234 -17.56 12.37 -22.60
N VAL A 235 -18.79 12.88 -22.75
CA VAL A 235 -19.10 14.30 -22.50
C VAL A 235 -18.75 14.71 -21.07
N LEU A 236 -19.07 13.87 -20.07
CA LEU A 236 -18.69 14.13 -18.68
C LEU A 236 -17.17 14.11 -18.49
N LEU A 237 -16.44 13.14 -19.07
CA LEU A 237 -14.98 13.11 -19.01
C LEU A 237 -14.37 14.40 -19.57
N VAL A 238 -14.82 14.82 -20.74
CA VAL A 238 -14.37 16.04 -21.41
C VAL A 238 -14.67 17.28 -20.57
N SER A 239 -15.90 17.41 -20.06
CA SER A 239 -16.29 18.53 -19.17
C SER A 239 -15.45 18.54 -17.89
N MET A 240 -15.24 17.38 -17.25
CA MET A 240 -14.37 17.28 -16.07
C MET A 240 -12.94 17.77 -16.35
N ILE A 241 -12.35 17.41 -17.51
CA ILE A 241 -11.01 17.86 -17.90
C ILE A 241 -10.99 19.37 -18.12
N LEU A 242 -11.96 19.90 -18.87
CA LEU A 242 -11.94 21.26 -19.38
C LEU A 242 -12.52 22.30 -18.41
N GLU A 243 -13.27 21.86 -17.41
CA GLU A 243 -13.90 22.72 -16.41
C GLU A 243 -13.34 22.43 -15.02
N GLN A 244 -13.84 21.40 -14.33
CA GLN A 244 -13.57 21.22 -12.90
C GLN A 244 -12.08 20.98 -12.61
N TYR A 245 -11.39 20.26 -13.49
CA TYR A 245 -9.95 19.95 -13.35
C TYR A 245 -9.05 20.74 -14.32
N ARG A 246 -9.57 21.78 -14.98
CA ARG A 246 -8.77 22.59 -15.90
C ARG A 246 -7.52 23.13 -15.20
N GLY A 247 -6.36 22.93 -15.82
CA GLY A 247 -5.07 23.38 -15.29
C GLY A 247 -4.49 22.52 -14.15
N CYS A 248 -5.17 21.44 -13.73
CA CYS A 248 -4.66 20.57 -12.67
C CYS A 248 -3.49 19.67 -13.11
N PHE A 249 -3.37 19.37 -14.41
CA PHE A 249 -2.44 18.36 -14.92
C PHE A 249 -1.43 18.98 -15.90
N GLU A 250 -0.20 18.51 -15.84
CA GLU A 250 0.88 18.90 -16.76
C GLU A 250 0.82 18.15 -18.09
N ARG A 251 0.25 16.94 -18.08
CA ARG A 251 -0.01 16.12 -19.26
C ARG A 251 -1.33 15.37 -19.11
N ILE A 252 -2.01 15.18 -20.23
CA ILE A 252 -3.26 14.43 -20.34
C ILE A 252 -3.08 13.40 -21.44
N PHE A 253 -3.31 12.14 -21.10
CA PHE A 253 -3.21 11.00 -21.98
C PHE A 253 -4.59 10.34 -22.13
N VAL A 254 -5.08 10.18 -23.37
CA VAL A 254 -6.40 9.62 -23.65
C VAL A 254 -6.27 8.32 -24.42
N PHE A 255 -6.76 7.23 -23.85
CA PHE A 255 -6.91 5.94 -24.52
C PHE A 255 -8.40 5.73 -24.74
N SER A 256 -8.84 5.79 -26.00
CA SER A 256 -10.24 5.59 -26.35
C SER A 256 -10.38 5.10 -27.79
N PRO A 257 -11.14 4.01 -28.04
CA PRO A 257 -11.47 3.57 -29.39
C PRO A 257 -12.22 4.61 -30.21
N SER A 258 -12.80 5.63 -29.56
CA SER A 258 -13.52 6.71 -30.24
C SER A 258 -12.73 8.01 -30.34
N VAL A 259 -11.45 8.05 -29.93
CA VAL A 259 -10.70 9.32 -29.80
C VAL A 259 -10.53 10.09 -31.11
N GLU A 260 -10.50 9.39 -32.25
CA GLU A 260 -10.39 10.03 -33.57
C GLU A 260 -11.75 10.30 -34.23
N VAL A 261 -12.79 9.53 -33.90
CA VAL A 261 -14.10 9.62 -34.55
C VAL A 261 -15.11 10.46 -33.77
N ASP A 262 -15.00 10.53 -32.45
CA ASP A 262 -15.90 11.30 -31.59
C ASP A 262 -15.39 12.74 -31.44
N SER A 263 -16.13 13.68 -32.03
CA SER A 263 -15.80 15.10 -31.99
C SER A 263 -15.81 15.68 -30.57
N ALA A 264 -16.39 15.00 -29.59
CA ALA A 264 -16.31 15.38 -28.18
C ALA A 264 -14.87 15.47 -27.65
N TRP A 265 -13.92 14.73 -28.25
CA TRP A 265 -12.52 14.79 -27.85
C TRP A 265 -11.76 15.98 -28.43
N GLN A 266 -12.27 16.64 -29.48
CA GLN A 266 -11.57 17.73 -30.16
C GLN A 266 -11.19 18.88 -29.20
N PRO A 267 -12.09 19.37 -28.32
CA PRO A 267 -11.74 20.41 -27.35
C PRO A 267 -10.63 20.00 -26.36
N VAL A 268 -10.51 18.70 -26.04
CA VAL A 268 -9.42 18.20 -25.19
C VAL A 268 -8.10 18.19 -25.96
N LYS A 269 -8.10 17.77 -27.23
CA LYS A 269 -6.91 17.82 -28.10
C LYS A 269 -6.41 19.27 -28.28
N ASP A 270 -7.33 20.20 -28.48
CA ASP A 270 -7.01 21.64 -28.59
C ASP A 270 -6.44 22.17 -27.26
N TYR A 271 -7.06 21.84 -26.13
CA TYR A 271 -6.55 22.19 -24.81
C TYR A 271 -5.13 21.65 -24.54
N ILE A 272 -4.83 20.42 -24.95
CA ILE A 272 -3.49 19.82 -24.84
C ILE A 272 -2.46 20.58 -25.67
N ARG A 273 -2.81 20.97 -26.90
CA ARG A 273 -1.90 21.67 -27.82
C ARG A 273 -1.68 23.12 -27.41
N ASP A 274 -2.78 23.85 -27.22
CA ASP A 274 -2.78 25.30 -27.18
C ASP A 274 -2.54 25.84 -25.77
N GLU A 275 -3.10 25.19 -24.74
CA GLU A 275 -3.03 25.66 -23.36
C GLU A 275 -2.02 24.91 -22.50
N LEU A 276 -1.91 23.58 -22.66
CA LEU A 276 -0.83 22.83 -22.01
C LEU A 276 0.50 22.95 -22.77
N GLY A 277 0.48 23.48 -24.00
CA GLY A 277 1.68 23.71 -24.81
C GLY A 277 2.40 22.44 -25.22
N VAL A 278 1.68 21.31 -25.35
CA VAL A 278 2.30 20.03 -25.71
C VAL A 278 2.50 19.99 -27.22
N ASN A 279 3.74 19.77 -27.66
CA ASN A 279 4.03 19.53 -29.07
C ASN A 279 3.64 18.10 -29.44
N THR A 280 2.41 17.94 -29.96
CA THR A 280 1.83 16.64 -30.30
C THR A 280 2.46 15.97 -31.52
N ASP A 281 3.30 16.68 -32.29
CA ASP A 281 4.09 16.08 -33.37
C ASP A 281 5.29 15.28 -32.82
N ARG A 282 5.68 15.55 -31.56
CA ARG A 282 6.81 14.90 -30.87
C ARG A 282 6.36 14.02 -29.70
N GLU A 283 5.24 14.36 -29.06
CA GLU A 283 4.71 13.66 -27.90
C GLU A 283 3.29 13.18 -28.21
N GLN A 284 3.10 11.87 -28.37
CA GLN A 284 1.78 11.30 -28.55
C GLN A 284 0.98 11.40 -27.24
N CYS A 285 -0.23 11.96 -27.31
CA CYS A 285 -1.10 12.17 -26.15
C CYS A 285 -2.40 11.35 -26.21
N TRP A 286 -2.70 10.68 -27.32
CA TRP A 286 -3.88 9.84 -27.42
C TRP A 286 -3.68 8.62 -28.31
N TRP A 287 -4.48 7.58 -28.03
CA TRP A 287 -4.46 6.28 -28.68
C TRP A 287 -5.89 5.79 -28.93
N GLU A 288 -6.14 5.30 -30.15
CA GLU A 288 -7.38 4.61 -30.51
C GLU A 288 -7.39 3.18 -29.92
N ASP A 289 -6.27 2.48 -30.06
CA ASP A 289 -6.10 1.12 -29.55
C ASP A 289 -5.53 1.06 -28.13
N TRP A 290 -5.78 -0.08 -27.49
CA TRP A 290 -5.15 -0.38 -26.20
C TRP A 290 -3.64 -0.63 -26.36
N ASP A 291 -2.84 0.38 -26.06
CA ASP A 291 -1.38 0.29 -26.04
C ASP A 291 -0.84 0.19 -24.59
N GLU A 292 -0.68 -1.04 -24.12
CA GLU A 292 -0.12 -1.32 -22.80
C GLU A 292 1.34 -0.86 -22.68
N ALA A 293 2.12 -0.89 -23.77
CA ALA A 293 3.51 -0.48 -23.75
C ALA A 293 3.63 1.04 -23.56
N ALA A 294 2.79 1.82 -24.24
CA ALA A 294 2.67 3.25 -24.03
C ALA A 294 2.26 3.58 -22.59
N LEU A 295 1.24 2.90 -22.03
CA LEU A 295 0.84 3.10 -20.63
C LEU A 295 1.98 2.82 -19.65
N ARG A 296 2.71 1.70 -19.82
CA ARG A 296 3.85 1.38 -18.96
C ARG A 296 4.98 2.40 -19.09
N LYS A 297 5.21 2.93 -20.30
CA LYS A 297 6.19 4.01 -20.52
C LYS A 297 5.77 5.30 -19.80
N ILE A 298 4.51 5.73 -19.91
CA ILE A 298 3.98 6.90 -19.21
C ILE A 298 4.18 6.77 -17.70
N ILE A 299 3.83 5.62 -17.13
CA ILE A 299 4.00 5.34 -15.69
C ILE A 299 5.49 5.45 -15.29
N SER A 300 6.39 4.85 -16.08
CA SER A 300 7.82 4.88 -15.83
C SER A 300 8.40 6.30 -15.88
N ASP A 301 8.04 7.06 -16.91
CA ASP A 301 8.48 8.45 -17.07
C ASP A 301 7.97 9.33 -15.94
N GLN A 302 6.69 9.21 -15.58
CA GLN A 302 6.11 9.98 -14.50
C GLN A 302 6.67 9.59 -13.11
N LYS A 303 6.98 8.31 -12.88
CA LYS A 303 7.70 7.86 -11.68
C LYS A 303 9.05 8.55 -11.58
N ARG A 304 9.81 8.59 -12.67
CA ARG A 304 11.12 9.28 -12.73
C ARG A 304 10.99 10.78 -12.47
N ILE A 305 10.01 11.45 -13.09
CA ILE A 305 9.74 12.87 -12.87
C ILE A 305 9.40 13.14 -11.39
N THR A 306 8.53 12.32 -10.80
CA THR A 306 8.14 12.45 -9.40
C THR A 306 9.32 12.25 -8.46
N GLN A 307 10.12 11.20 -8.66
CA GLN A 307 11.32 10.94 -7.87
C GLN A 307 12.29 12.11 -7.98
N LYS A 308 12.57 12.58 -9.20
CA LYS A 308 13.49 13.70 -9.41
C LYS A 308 12.99 14.99 -8.78
N SER A 309 11.68 15.24 -8.85
CA SER A 309 11.06 16.42 -8.24
C SER A 309 11.24 16.42 -6.71
N LYS A 310 11.09 15.24 -6.09
CA LYS A 310 11.32 15.05 -4.64
C LYS A 310 12.80 15.22 -4.28
N GLU A 311 13.71 14.66 -5.07
CA GLU A 311 15.17 14.84 -4.90
C GLU A 311 15.59 16.31 -4.98
N LEU A 312 14.98 17.07 -5.90
CA LEU A 312 15.20 18.51 -6.06
C LEU A 312 14.53 19.35 -4.95
N GLY A 313 13.83 18.70 -4.00
CA GLY A 313 13.18 19.38 -2.88
C GLY A 313 11.87 20.09 -3.23
N LEU A 314 11.27 19.83 -4.40
CA LEU A 314 10.01 20.43 -4.79
C LEU A 314 8.88 19.96 -3.86
N LYS A 315 8.17 20.90 -3.24
CA LYS A 315 6.96 20.62 -2.45
C LYS A 315 5.71 20.49 -3.31
N LYS A 316 5.66 21.22 -4.43
CA LYS A 316 4.61 21.12 -5.44
C LYS A 316 5.10 20.20 -6.56
N LEU A 317 4.49 19.03 -6.68
CA LEU A 317 4.83 18.02 -7.68
C LEU A 317 4.00 18.21 -8.94
N TYR A 318 4.54 17.72 -10.05
CA TYR A 318 3.85 17.60 -11.33
C TYR A 318 2.96 16.35 -11.34
N SER A 319 1.75 16.49 -11.86
CA SER A 319 0.75 15.45 -11.96
C SER A 319 0.25 15.27 -13.39
N VAL A 320 -0.10 14.04 -13.74
CA VAL A 320 -0.60 13.70 -15.07
C VAL A 320 -1.97 13.03 -14.97
N MET A 321 -2.74 13.12 -16.04
CA MET A 321 -4.03 12.45 -16.19
C MET A 321 -3.93 11.34 -17.25
N ILE A 322 -4.45 10.17 -16.92
CA ILE A 322 -4.68 9.06 -17.84
C ILE A 322 -6.18 8.78 -17.87
N VAL A 323 -6.79 8.93 -19.04
CA VAL A 323 -8.19 8.61 -19.26
C VAL A 323 -8.29 7.35 -20.11
N LEU A 324 -8.99 6.35 -19.60
CA LEU A 324 -9.30 5.09 -20.28
C LEU A 324 -10.80 5.09 -20.57
N ASP A 325 -11.20 5.61 -21.72
CA ASP A 325 -12.60 5.65 -22.14
C ASP A 325 -12.91 4.45 -23.02
N ASP A 326 -13.93 3.67 -22.69
CA ASP A 326 -14.43 2.55 -23.49
C ASP A 326 -13.42 1.43 -23.84
N HIS A 327 -12.34 1.30 -23.07
CA HIS A 327 -11.47 0.12 -23.10
C HIS A 327 -11.84 -0.96 -22.06
N ALA A 328 -12.80 -0.69 -21.18
CA ALA A 328 -13.13 -1.57 -20.06
C ALA A 328 -13.66 -2.96 -20.45
N ASP A 329 -14.08 -3.17 -21.70
CA ASP A 329 -14.50 -4.46 -22.25
C ASP A 329 -13.40 -5.15 -23.07
N ASN A 330 -12.28 -4.47 -23.34
CA ASN A 330 -11.16 -5.05 -24.06
C ASN A 330 -10.51 -6.18 -23.22
N PRO A 331 -10.45 -7.43 -23.74
CA PRO A 331 -9.86 -8.56 -23.01
C PRO A 331 -8.41 -8.32 -22.55
N ALA A 332 -7.65 -7.49 -23.28
CA ALA A 332 -6.26 -7.15 -22.93
C ALA A 332 -6.15 -6.35 -21.62
N VAL A 333 -7.20 -5.66 -21.21
CA VAL A 333 -7.27 -4.91 -19.94
C VAL A 333 -7.41 -5.85 -18.74
N HIS A 334 -7.96 -7.05 -18.94
CA HIS A 334 -8.36 -7.99 -17.89
C HIS A 334 -7.36 -9.14 -17.66
N ARG A 335 -6.06 -8.84 -17.62
CA ARG A 335 -5.06 -9.86 -17.29
C ARG A 335 -5.26 -10.36 -15.85
N LYS A 336 -5.60 -11.65 -15.70
CA LYS A 336 -5.91 -12.31 -14.41
C LYS A 336 -4.71 -12.51 -13.47
N THR A 337 -3.52 -12.03 -13.82
CA THR A 337 -2.25 -12.43 -13.18
C THR A 337 -1.67 -11.43 -12.18
N GLY A 338 -2.41 -10.39 -11.78
CA GLY A 338 -1.96 -9.46 -10.72
C GLY A 338 -0.88 -8.44 -11.13
N ASP A 339 -0.43 -8.46 -12.38
CA ASP A 339 0.42 -7.44 -13.03
C ASP A 339 -0.35 -6.69 -14.14
N GLY A 340 -1.65 -6.48 -13.93
CA GLY A 340 -2.44 -5.62 -14.80
C GLY A 340 -1.95 -4.18 -14.70
N VAL A 341 -1.66 -3.53 -15.83
CA VAL A 341 -1.25 -2.11 -15.83
C VAL A 341 -2.32 -1.23 -15.19
N LEU A 342 -3.60 -1.58 -15.36
CA LEU A 342 -4.72 -0.90 -14.73
C LEU A 342 -4.74 -1.06 -13.21
N ASP A 343 -4.47 -2.27 -12.70
CA ASP A 343 -4.32 -2.52 -11.27
C ASP A 343 -3.18 -1.67 -10.70
N THR A 344 -2.06 -1.58 -11.42
CA THR A 344 -0.91 -0.76 -11.04
C THR A 344 -1.28 0.73 -10.93
N LEU A 345 -2.04 1.25 -11.90
CA LEU A 345 -2.53 2.63 -11.86
C LEU A 345 -3.42 2.90 -10.64
N PHE A 346 -4.33 1.98 -10.32
CA PHE A 346 -5.23 2.13 -9.19
C PHE A 346 -4.56 1.97 -7.83
N ILE A 347 -3.60 1.04 -7.71
CA ILE A 347 -2.89 0.74 -6.45
C ILE A 347 -1.76 1.74 -6.19
N ARG A 348 -0.95 2.05 -7.21
CA ARG A 348 0.32 2.77 -7.05
C ARG A 348 0.38 4.10 -7.81
N GLY A 349 -0.44 4.31 -8.84
CA GLY A 349 -0.38 5.49 -9.71
C GLY A 349 -0.37 6.82 -8.94
N ARG A 350 -1.16 6.93 -7.87
CA ARG A 350 -1.23 8.13 -7.03
C ARG A 350 0.10 8.49 -6.35
N HIS A 351 0.94 7.51 -6.01
CA HIS A 351 2.26 7.76 -5.42
C HIS A 351 3.22 8.45 -6.41
N PHE A 352 2.92 8.34 -7.71
CA PHE A 352 3.62 8.99 -8.81
C PHE A 352 2.85 10.20 -9.34
N CYS A 353 1.86 10.71 -8.60
CA CYS A 353 1.01 11.81 -9.05
C CYS A 353 0.27 11.54 -10.37
N ILE A 354 -0.05 10.27 -10.65
CA ILE A 354 -0.89 9.86 -11.78
C ILE A 354 -2.34 9.80 -11.32
N ASN A 355 -3.21 10.47 -12.08
CA ASN A 355 -4.65 10.41 -11.95
C ASN A 355 -5.20 9.48 -13.04
N THR A 356 -6.10 8.58 -12.67
CA THR A 356 -6.65 7.59 -13.62
C THR A 356 -8.16 7.60 -13.61
N TRP A 357 -8.79 7.93 -14.74
CA TRP A 357 -10.23 7.82 -14.91
C TRP A 357 -10.56 6.74 -15.91
N VAL A 358 -11.49 5.86 -15.53
CA VAL A 358 -11.92 4.75 -16.39
C VAL A 358 -13.41 4.86 -16.62
N SER A 359 -13.84 4.83 -17.88
CA SER A 359 -15.26 4.64 -18.19
C SER A 359 -15.55 3.16 -18.43
N THR A 360 -16.71 2.70 -17.96
CA THR A 360 -17.15 1.31 -18.14
C THR A 360 -18.67 1.21 -18.18
N GLN A 361 -19.17 0.30 -19.00
CA GLN A 361 -20.60 -0.02 -19.08
C GLN A 361 -21.05 -0.89 -17.90
N LYS A 362 -20.13 -1.67 -17.32
CA LYS A 362 -20.44 -2.62 -16.25
C LYS A 362 -19.30 -2.68 -15.24
N LEU A 363 -19.59 -2.27 -14.01
CA LEU A 363 -18.62 -2.28 -12.90
C LEU A 363 -17.98 -3.66 -12.64
N ARG A 364 -18.67 -4.75 -12.97
CA ARG A 364 -18.14 -6.12 -12.83
C ARG A 364 -16.93 -6.41 -13.73
N LEU A 365 -16.73 -5.62 -14.80
CA LEU A 365 -15.57 -5.72 -15.67
C LEU A 365 -14.30 -5.25 -14.96
N MET A 366 -14.40 -4.32 -14.01
CA MET A 366 -13.23 -3.88 -13.25
C MET A 366 -12.73 -4.96 -12.29
N SER A 367 -11.42 -5.08 -12.12
CA SER A 367 -10.85 -6.03 -11.15
C SER A 367 -11.25 -5.67 -9.71
N SER A 368 -11.18 -6.64 -8.79
CA SER A 368 -11.38 -6.35 -7.37
C SER A 368 -10.34 -5.36 -6.84
N ALA A 369 -9.09 -5.44 -7.33
CA ALA A 369 -8.03 -4.50 -6.98
C ALA A 369 -8.37 -3.06 -7.39
N VAL A 370 -8.91 -2.85 -8.59
CA VAL A 370 -9.37 -1.53 -9.06
C VAL A 370 -10.52 -1.02 -8.19
N ARG A 371 -11.56 -1.84 -7.96
CA ARG A 371 -12.76 -1.43 -7.22
C ARG A 371 -12.51 -1.04 -5.76
N VAL A 372 -11.54 -1.66 -5.09
CA VAL A 372 -11.22 -1.33 -3.69
C VAL A 372 -10.29 -0.11 -3.56
N ASN A 373 -9.62 0.30 -4.64
CA ASN A 373 -8.67 1.42 -4.63
C ASN A 373 -9.19 2.70 -5.32
N VAL A 374 -10.43 2.67 -5.82
CA VAL A 374 -11.13 3.82 -6.39
C VAL A 374 -11.42 4.88 -5.33
N MET A 375 -11.35 6.16 -5.71
CA MET A 375 -11.61 7.28 -4.81
C MET A 375 -12.96 7.97 -5.06
N PHE A 376 -13.49 7.87 -6.27
CA PHE A 376 -14.84 8.37 -6.59
C PHE A 376 -15.50 7.57 -7.71
N TYR A 377 -16.83 7.61 -7.72
CA TYR A 377 -17.65 7.04 -8.78
C TYR A 377 -18.56 8.12 -9.37
N CYS A 378 -18.72 8.11 -10.69
CA CYS A 378 -19.84 8.76 -11.36
C CYS A 378 -20.72 7.66 -11.95
N VAL A 379 -21.91 7.44 -11.37
CA VAL A 379 -22.81 6.37 -11.80
C VAL A 379 -24.03 6.98 -12.47
N PHE A 380 -24.18 6.71 -13.76
CA PHE A 380 -25.35 7.13 -14.53
C PHE A 380 -26.49 6.14 -14.30
N ARG A 381 -27.69 6.52 -14.75
CA ARG A 381 -28.82 5.58 -14.77
C ARG A 381 -28.46 4.36 -15.63
N LEU A 382 -28.23 3.23 -14.97
CA LEU A 382 -27.93 1.96 -15.64
C LEU A 382 -29.20 1.40 -16.27
N ARG A 383 -29.09 0.87 -17.49
CA ARG A 383 -30.19 0.14 -18.14
C ARG A 383 -30.20 -1.27 -17.57
N ASN A 384 -31.32 -1.69 -17.01
CA ASN A 384 -31.46 -3.00 -16.40
C ASN A 384 -31.18 -4.11 -17.43
N GLN A 385 -30.15 -4.91 -17.16
CA GLN A 385 -30.16 -6.38 -17.22
C GLN A 385 -28.87 -6.94 -16.60
#